data_AF-A0A9P0CJ54-F1
#
_entry.id   AF-A0A9P0CJ54-F1
#
_cell.length_a   1.000
_cell.length_b   1.000
_cell.length_c   1.000
_cell.angle_alpha   90.00
_cell.angle_beta   90.00
_cell.angle_gamma   90.00
#
_symmetry.space_group_name_H-M   'P 1'
#
loop_
_entity.id
_entity.type
_entity.pdbx_description
1 polymer ?
#
loop_
_entity_poly.entity_id
_entity_poly.type
_entity_poly.pdbx_seq_one_letter_code
_entity_poly.pdbx_strand_id
1 'polypeptide(L)'
;MVRKTQKGAGTTYTREKALSDVRNGNKTTRGAATLYNIPRSTLKHYILGTRGKEVLKKESKSKPQVKRRRIVSNCEIITSNEYLKKREQEDKEKKDAIQRKKDAASKKIKKQNKKPEKIIDDEASDTSDNFLIQESDNDSKFWSSEDKEPINDNCFNICDFCIVKVYGKTAAVFRLYVAKQKDEFVGRFFKRHPQIWKFIETDEESLIAKRDIIRKLSKPIKSSSARYKDMIGFSTDLSDLTILC
;
A
#
# COMPACT_ATOMS: atom_id res chain seq x y z
N MET A 1 -22.28 9.19 -11.71
CA MET A 1 -22.04 10.50 -12.35
C MET A 1 -20.54 10.81 -12.31
N VAL A 2 -19.82 10.55 -13.41
CA VAL A 2 -18.38 10.85 -13.53
C VAL A 2 -18.23 12.35 -13.69
N ARG A 3 -17.62 13.03 -12.70
CA ARG A 3 -17.31 14.47 -12.79
C ARG A 3 -16.34 14.65 -13.98
N LYS A 4 -16.86 15.09 -15.12
CA LYS A 4 -16.04 15.55 -16.24
C LYS A 4 -15.32 16.81 -15.74
N THR A 5 -14.04 16.67 -15.44
CA THR A 5 -13.18 17.83 -15.19
C THR A 5 -13.22 18.70 -16.43
N GLN A 6 -13.60 19.97 -16.28
CA GLN A 6 -13.44 20.95 -17.35
C GLN A 6 -11.98 20.85 -17.82
N LYS A 7 -11.77 20.58 -19.11
CA LYS A 7 -10.45 20.60 -19.73
C LYS A 7 -9.96 22.05 -19.65
N GLY A 8 -9.30 22.38 -18.53
CA GLY A 8 -8.61 23.65 -18.37
C GLY A 8 -7.57 23.74 -19.47
N ALA A 9 -7.81 24.62 -20.44
CA ALA A 9 -6.84 25.02 -21.43
C ALA A 9 -5.75 25.84 -20.71
N GLY A 10 -4.89 25.15 -19.96
CA GLY A 10 -3.66 25.75 -19.49
C GLY A 10 -2.88 26.21 -20.72
N THR A 11 -2.59 27.51 -20.80
CA THR A 11 -1.79 28.09 -21.87
C THR A 11 -0.47 27.30 -22.03
N THR A 12 0.01 27.16 -23.25
CA THR A 12 1.28 26.45 -23.54
C THR A 12 2.44 26.98 -22.68
N TYR A 13 2.46 28.30 -22.46
CA TYR A 13 3.42 29.01 -21.62
C TYR A 13 3.43 28.53 -20.15
N THR A 14 2.27 28.41 -19.51
CA THR A 14 2.20 27.96 -18.10
C THR A 14 2.69 26.52 -17.93
N ARG A 15 2.44 25.67 -18.92
CA ARG A 15 2.95 24.29 -18.94
C ARG A 15 4.46 24.21 -19.07
N GLU A 16 5.06 25.00 -19.96
CA GLU A 16 6.52 25.00 -20.17
C GLU A 16 7.26 25.52 -18.95
N LYS A 17 6.76 26.60 -18.32
CA LYS A 17 7.31 27.13 -17.07
C LYS A 17 7.27 26.09 -15.95
N ALA A 18 6.14 25.38 -15.79
CA ALA A 18 6.00 24.30 -14.82
C ALA A 18 6.99 23.15 -15.06
N LEU A 19 7.26 22.78 -16.32
CA LEU A 19 8.23 21.74 -16.66
C LEU A 19 9.67 22.17 -16.38
N SER A 20 10.01 23.44 -16.65
CA SER A 20 11.33 23.99 -16.37
C SER A 20 11.64 23.96 -14.86
N ASP A 21 10.71 24.42 -14.02
CA ASP A 21 10.88 24.41 -12.56
C ASP A 21 11.09 23.01 -11.97
N VAL A 22 10.40 22.00 -12.51
CA VAL A 22 10.58 20.62 -12.06
C VAL A 22 11.90 20.04 -12.54
N ARG A 23 12.33 20.35 -13.78
CA ARG A 23 13.61 19.89 -14.34
C ARG A 23 14.82 20.51 -13.65
N ASN A 24 14.71 21.78 -13.28
CA ASN A 24 15.76 22.51 -12.56
C ASN A 24 15.80 22.15 -11.06
N GLY A 25 14.82 21.40 -10.55
CA GLY A 25 14.72 21.04 -9.14
C GLY A 25 14.17 22.14 -8.24
N ASN A 26 13.72 23.27 -8.80
CA ASN A 26 13.12 24.40 -8.06
C ASN A 26 11.83 24.01 -7.36
N LYS A 27 11.04 23.10 -7.96
CA LYS A 27 9.77 22.61 -7.42
C LYS A 27 9.64 21.11 -7.61
N THR A 28 8.99 20.43 -6.66
CA THR A 28 8.58 19.03 -6.83
C THR A 28 7.42 18.92 -7.82
N THR A 29 7.22 17.75 -8.43
CA THR A 29 6.07 17.50 -9.33
C THR A 29 4.71 17.80 -8.70
N ARG A 30 4.58 17.58 -7.38
CA ARG A 30 3.36 17.91 -6.62
C ARG A 30 3.22 19.43 -6.45
N GLY A 31 4.29 20.12 -6.06
CA GLY A 31 4.28 21.57 -5.88
C GLY A 31 4.03 22.33 -7.18
N ALA A 32 4.59 21.87 -8.29
CA ALA A 32 4.31 22.45 -9.61
C ALA A 32 2.86 22.22 -10.05
N ALA A 33 2.28 21.05 -9.75
CA ALA A 33 0.90 20.76 -10.09
C ALA A 33 -0.10 21.72 -9.41
N THR A 34 0.12 22.01 -8.13
CA THR A 34 -0.72 22.95 -7.37
C THR A 34 -0.48 24.40 -7.78
N LEU A 35 0.78 24.79 -8.02
CA LEU A 35 1.13 26.18 -8.34
C LEU A 35 0.62 26.60 -9.73
N TYR A 36 0.70 25.70 -10.71
CA TYR A 36 0.36 25.99 -12.10
C TYR A 36 -1.03 25.47 -12.51
N ASN A 37 -1.79 24.87 -11.59
CA ASN A 37 -3.08 24.21 -11.86
C ASN A 37 -3.00 23.18 -12.99
N ILE A 38 -1.93 22.38 -13.02
CA ILE A 38 -1.71 21.34 -14.04
C ILE A 38 -1.78 19.97 -13.36
N PRO A 39 -2.58 19.01 -13.87
CA PRO A 39 -2.63 17.67 -13.31
C PRO A 39 -1.24 17.02 -13.21
N ARG A 40 -0.95 16.42 -12.07
CA ARG A 40 0.34 15.75 -11.81
C ARG A 40 0.64 14.64 -12.84
N SER A 41 -0.39 13.94 -13.31
CA SER A 41 -0.28 12.95 -14.38
C SER A 41 0.26 13.56 -15.66
N THR A 42 -0.26 14.72 -16.08
CA THR A 42 0.20 15.47 -17.25
C THR A 42 1.68 15.83 -17.11
N LEU A 43 2.10 16.41 -15.99
CA LEU A 43 3.52 16.73 -15.76
C LEU A 43 4.41 15.49 -15.83
N LYS A 44 3.99 14.39 -15.20
CA LYS A 44 4.71 13.10 -15.28
C LYS A 44 4.84 12.59 -16.72
N HIS A 45 3.79 12.70 -17.53
CA HIS A 45 3.84 12.26 -18.93
C HIS A 45 4.85 13.06 -19.77
N TYR A 46 4.96 14.37 -19.54
CA TYR A 46 5.94 15.22 -20.21
C TYR A 46 7.37 14.99 -19.70
N ILE A 47 7.54 14.74 -18.40
CA ILE A 47 8.86 14.48 -17.80
C ILE A 47 9.39 13.09 -18.22
N LEU A 48 8.53 12.06 -18.17
CA LEU A 48 8.88 10.69 -18.54
C LEU A 48 8.89 10.45 -20.06
N GLY A 49 8.58 11.48 -20.86
CA GLY A 49 8.72 11.45 -22.32
C GLY A 49 7.65 10.66 -23.07
N THR A 50 6.49 10.38 -22.45
CA THR A 50 5.36 9.70 -23.13
C THR A 50 4.52 10.65 -23.98
N ARG A 51 4.62 11.98 -23.76
CA ARG A 51 3.96 13.02 -24.58
C ARG A 51 4.86 14.20 -24.97
N GLY A 52 6.12 14.22 -24.53
CA GLY A 52 7.05 15.35 -24.69
C GLY A 52 8.16 15.15 -25.72
N LYS A 53 8.08 14.11 -26.57
CA LYS A 53 9.09 13.80 -27.60
C LYS A 53 8.76 14.38 -28.97
N GLU A 54 7.97 15.45 -29.03
CA GLU A 54 7.76 16.20 -30.26
C GLU A 54 8.81 17.32 -30.38
N VAL A 55 9.63 17.20 -31.44
CA VAL A 55 10.38 18.27 -32.11
C VAL A 55 11.48 18.98 -31.32
N LEU A 56 12.45 18.21 -30.81
CA LEU A 56 13.84 18.65 -30.90
C LEU A 56 14.53 17.73 -31.91
N LYS A 57 14.45 18.12 -33.20
CA LYS A 57 15.39 17.68 -34.23
C LYS A 57 16.79 18.12 -33.78
N LYS A 58 17.41 17.34 -32.87
CA LYS A 58 18.85 17.41 -32.66
C LYS A 58 19.48 16.72 -33.85
N GLU A 59 20.13 17.55 -34.64
CA GLU A 59 21.10 17.17 -35.66
C GLU A 59 21.95 15.99 -35.19
N SER A 60 22.17 15.11 -36.14
CA SER A 60 23.00 13.92 -36.11
C SER A 60 24.27 14.09 -35.29
N LYS A 61 24.25 13.61 -34.04
CA LYS A 61 25.44 13.05 -33.41
C LYS A 61 25.21 11.57 -33.24
N SER A 62 25.93 10.83 -34.08
CA SER A 62 26.12 9.39 -34.06
C SER A 62 26.08 8.86 -32.63
N LYS A 63 25.15 7.94 -32.37
CA LYS A 63 25.11 7.21 -31.11
C LYS A 63 26.47 6.51 -30.95
N PRO A 64 27.23 6.73 -29.87
CA PRO A 64 28.40 5.91 -29.62
C PRO A 64 27.89 4.49 -29.43
N GLN A 65 28.36 3.57 -30.28
CA GLN A 65 28.16 2.15 -30.07
C GLN A 65 28.71 1.81 -28.69
N VAL A 66 27.83 1.55 -27.74
CA VAL A 66 28.21 0.99 -26.45
C VAL A 66 28.70 -0.42 -26.73
N LYS A 67 30.00 -0.54 -27.02
CA LYS A 67 30.71 -1.81 -26.98
C LYS A 67 30.49 -2.35 -25.58
N ARG A 68 29.68 -3.42 -25.47
CA ARG A 68 29.57 -4.23 -24.25
C ARG A 68 30.98 -4.58 -23.83
N ARG A 69 31.51 -3.90 -22.81
CA ARG A 69 32.73 -4.36 -22.13
C ARG A 69 32.39 -5.75 -21.60
N ARG A 70 33.05 -6.77 -22.13
CA ARG A 70 33.12 -8.08 -21.47
C ARG A 70 33.57 -7.79 -20.05
N ILE A 71 32.67 -7.99 -19.09
CA ILE A 71 33.02 -8.07 -17.69
C ILE A 71 33.87 -9.33 -17.60
N VAL A 72 35.19 -9.16 -17.56
CA VAL A 72 36.11 -10.21 -17.15
C VAL A 72 35.83 -10.39 -15.67
N SER A 73 34.97 -11.36 -15.37
CA SER A 73 34.64 -11.71 -14.00
C SER A 73 35.87 -12.38 -13.39
N ASN A 74 36.73 -11.60 -12.75
CA ASN A 74 37.53 -12.11 -11.64
C ASN A 74 36.57 -12.36 -10.48
N CYS A 75 35.78 -13.43 -10.61
CA CYS A 75 35.10 -14.04 -9.48
C CYS A 75 36.19 -14.77 -8.70
N GLU A 76 36.87 -14.06 -7.82
CA GLU A 76 37.53 -14.73 -6.70
C GLU A 76 36.44 -15.50 -5.98
N ILE A 77 36.53 -16.83 -6.05
CA ILE A 77 35.68 -17.74 -5.32
C ILE A 77 36.00 -17.49 -3.86
N ILE A 78 35.23 -16.60 -3.21
CA ILE A 78 35.28 -16.42 -1.76
C ILE A 78 34.97 -17.81 -1.20
N THR A 79 36.02 -18.47 -0.69
CA THR A 79 35.90 -19.80 -0.11
C THR A 79 34.88 -19.72 1.01
N SER A 80 34.00 -20.71 1.09
CA SER A 80 32.84 -20.76 2.00
C SER A 80 33.19 -20.44 3.46
N ASN A 81 34.44 -20.67 3.87
CA ASN A 81 34.93 -20.39 5.21
C ASN A 81 35.11 -18.89 5.52
N GLU A 82 35.55 -18.07 4.58
CA GLU A 82 35.66 -16.61 4.81
C GLU A 82 34.30 -15.95 4.94
N TYR A 83 33.33 -16.41 4.14
CA TYR A 83 31.96 -15.94 4.22
C TYR A 83 31.32 -16.27 5.58
N LEU A 84 31.55 -17.47 6.11
CA LEU A 84 31.04 -17.88 7.42
C LEU A 84 31.63 -17.04 8.56
N LYS A 85 32.95 -16.81 8.56
CA LYS A 85 33.61 -15.94 9.56
C LYS A 85 33.08 -14.51 9.54
N LYS A 86 32.87 -13.95 8.34
CA LYS A 86 32.32 -12.60 8.18
C LYS A 86 30.89 -12.50 8.74
N ARG A 87 30.07 -13.53 8.48
CA ARG A 87 28.69 -13.58 8.98
C ARG A 87 28.62 -13.69 10.51
N GLU A 88 29.49 -14.50 11.12
CA GLU A 88 29.59 -14.60 12.58
C GLU A 88 30.01 -13.28 13.23
N GLN A 89 30.91 -12.55 12.59
CA GLN A 89 31.37 -11.25 13.07
C GLN A 89 30.26 -10.19 13.01
N GLU A 90 29.50 -10.14 11.90
CA GLU A 90 28.34 -9.24 11.78
C GLU A 90 27.24 -9.55 12.80
N ASP A 91 26.99 -10.82 13.10
CA ASP A 91 25.98 -11.21 14.09
C ASP A 91 26.43 -10.89 15.52
N LYS A 92 27.74 -10.95 15.80
CA LYS A 92 28.31 -10.52 17.09
C LYS A 92 28.19 -9.01 17.27
N GLU A 93 28.53 -8.23 16.24
CA GLU A 93 28.39 -6.76 16.27
C GLU A 93 26.93 -6.31 16.45
N LYS A 94 25.96 -6.99 15.82
CA LYS A 94 24.52 -6.70 16.01
C LYS A 94 24.06 -6.96 17.44
N LYS A 95 24.51 -8.05 18.08
CA LYS A 95 24.17 -8.36 19.48
C LYS A 95 24.75 -7.31 20.43
N ASP A 96 26.01 -6.92 20.24
CA ASP A 96 26.66 -5.89 21.05
C ASP A 96 25.99 -4.52 20.89
N ALA A 97 25.56 -4.16 19.68
CA ALA A 97 24.81 -2.93 19.44
C ALA A 97 23.44 -2.90 20.14
N ILE A 98 22.74 -4.03 20.20
CA ILE A 98 21.46 -4.15 20.92
C ILE A 98 21.69 -4.00 22.44
N GLN A 99 22.73 -4.62 22.98
CA GLN A 99 23.04 -4.54 24.40
C GLN A 99 23.39 -3.10 24.83
N ARG A 100 24.22 -2.40 24.04
CA ARG A 100 24.54 -0.98 24.28
C ARG A 100 23.31 -0.08 24.28
N LYS A 101 22.31 -0.35 23.44
CA LYS A 101 21.04 0.41 23.42
C LYS A 101 20.20 0.16 24.69
N LYS A 102 20.17 -1.09 25.19
CA LYS A 102 19.47 -1.43 26.45
C LYS A 102 20.11 -0.74 27.66
N ASP A 103 21.45 -0.75 27.73
CA ASP A 103 22.19 -0.12 28.83
C ASP A 103 22.10 1.42 28.80
N ALA A 104 21.97 2.02 27.63
CA ALA A 104 21.74 3.46 27.49
C ALA A 104 20.30 3.88 27.89
N ALA A 105 19.31 3.02 27.63
CA ALA A 105 17.91 3.27 27.99
C ALA A 105 17.69 3.20 29.52
N SER A 106 18.30 2.22 30.20
CA SER A 106 18.17 2.06 31.65
C SER A 106 18.80 3.22 32.44
N LYS A 107 19.83 3.88 31.91
CA LYS A 107 20.45 5.08 32.53
C LYS A 107 19.59 6.34 32.44
N LYS A 108 18.67 6.45 31.47
CA LYS A 108 17.78 7.62 31.34
C LYS A 108 16.62 7.62 32.36
N ILE A 109 16.17 6.45 32.80
CA ILE A 109 15.01 6.32 33.70
C ILE A 109 15.36 6.73 35.15
N LYS A 110 16.63 6.66 35.58
CA LYS A 110 17.04 7.02 36.95
C LYS A 110 17.24 8.53 37.20
N LYS A 111 17.12 9.41 36.21
CA LYS A 111 17.45 10.85 36.35
C LYS A 111 16.24 11.80 36.41
N GLN A 112 15.00 11.29 36.44
CA GLN A 112 13.79 12.14 36.48
C GLN A 112 13.02 12.16 37.80
N ASN A 113 13.40 11.37 38.82
CA ASN A 113 12.71 11.37 40.12
C ASN A 113 13.39 12.30 41.13
N LYS A 114 13.41 13.61 40.86
CA LYS A 114 13.60 14.65 41.88
C LYS A 114 13.03 15.98 41.38
N LYS A 115 11.72 16.19 41.58
CA LYS A 115 11.14 17.54 41.71
C LYS A 115 10.00 17.51 42.74
N PRO A 116 9.84 18.58 43.54
CA PRO A 116 8.88 18.66 44.63
C PRO A 116 7.47 18.98 44.10
N GLU A 117 6.48 18.47 44.82
CA GLU A 117 5.06 18.73 44.64
C GLU A 117 4.76 20.24 44.65
N LYS A 118 4.01 20.69 43.64
CA LYS A 118 3.25 21.92 43.72
C LYS A 118 1.87 21.66 43.11
N ILE A 119 0.88 21.70 44.00
CA ILE A 119 -0.55 21.66 43.75
C ILE A 119 -0.94 22.94 43.00
N ILE A 120 -1.55 22.78 41.83
CA ILE A 120 -2.41 23.79 41.18
C ILE A 120 -3.54 23.02 40.49
N ASP A 121 -4.74 23.17 41.04
CA ASP A 121 -6.01 22.99 40.33
C ASP A 121 -6.06 23.99 39.17
N ASP A 122 -6.44 23.55 37.97
CA ASP A 122 -7.47 24.20 37.15
C ASP A 122 -7.49 23.74 35.69
N GLU A 123 -8.72 23.57 35.23
CA GLU A 123 -9.25 23.64 33.88
C GLU A 123 -8.85 22.59 32.83
N ALA A 124 -9.79 21.64 32.69
CA ALA A 124 -10.06 20.88 31.49
C ALA A 124 -10.21 21.80 30.26
N SER A 125 -9.35 21.59 29.26
CA SER A 125 -9.53 22.14 27.92
C SER A 125 -9.57 20.98 26.92
N ASP A 126 -10.77 20.42 26.75
CA ASP A 126 -11.14 19.55 25.64
C ASP A 126 -10.88 20.28 24.32
N THR A 127 -9.80 19.93 23.63
CA THR A 127 -9.62 20.31 22.22
C THR A 127 -10.00 19.09 21.40
N SER A 128 -11.31 18.89 21.27
CA SER A 128 -11.87 17.98 20.28
C SER A 128 -11.66 18.59 18.90
N ASP A 129 -10.78 17.97 18.11
CA ASP A 129 -10.63 18.26 16.70
C ASP A 129 -11.94 17.90 15.98
N ASN A 130 -12.83 18.90 15.91
CA ASN A 130 -14.03 18.90 15.09
C ASN A 130 -13.64 18.80 13.62
N PHE A 131 -13.65 17.58 13.07
CA PHE A 131 -13.81 17.39 11.63
C PHE A 131 -15.24 17.80 11.27
N LEU A 132 -15.40 19.06 10.86
CA LEU A 132 -16.62 19.59 10.26
C LEU A 132 -16.88 18.84 8.93
N ILE A 133 -17.61 17.75 9.02
CA ILE A 133 -18.21 17.09 7.86
C ILE A 133 -19.38 17.99 7.45
N GLN A 134 -19.19 18.76 6.38
CA GLN A 134 -20.29 19.43 5.70
C GLN A 134 -21.29 18.36 5.24
N GLU A 135 -22.42 18.28 5.94
CA GLU A 135 -23.63 17.62 5.48
C GLU A 135 -24.15 18.42 4.27
N SER A 136 -23.60 18.07 3.11
CA SER A 136 -24.20 18.42 1.83
C SER A 136 -25.40 17.51 1.65
N ASP A 137 -26.58 18.03 2.00
CA ASP A 137 -27.86 17.57 1.48
C ASP A 137 -27.77 17.47 -0.04
N ASN A 138 -27.57 16.25 -0.52
CA ASN A 138 -27.65 15.94 -1.94
C ASN A 138 -28.50 14.70 -2.08
N ASP A 139 -29.75 14.95 -2.45
CA ASP A 139 -30.64 14.03 -3.14
C ASP A 139 -29.86 13.20 -4.17
N SER A 140 -29.49 11.98 -3.80
CA SER A 140 -29.12 10.97 -4.78
C SER A 140 -29.83 9.66 -4.48
N LYS A 141 -31.14 9.74 -4.71
CA LYS A 141 -32.03 8.66 -5.11
C LYS A 141 -31.55 8.04 -6.44
N PHE A 142 -30.38 7.40 -6.45
CA PHE A 142 -29.83 6.75 -7.65
C PHE A 142 -28.71 5.74 -7.34
N TRP A 143 -28.94 4.86 -6.37
CA TRP A 143 -28.40 3.51 -6.51
C TRP A 143 -29.53 2.70 -7.11
N SER A 144 -29.48 2.57 -8.43
CA SER A 144 -30.26 1.59 -9.17
C SER A 144 -30.19 0.30 -8.38
N SER A 145 -31.35 -0.14 -7.91
CA SER A 145 -31.58 -1.50 -7.47
C SER A 145 -31.28 -2.39 -8.66
N GLU A 146 -30.01 -2.65 -8.93
CA GLU A 146 -29.62 -3.79 -9.76
C GLU A 146 -30.27 -4.97 -9.07
N ASP A 147 -31.18 -5.60 -9.80
CA ASP A 147 -31.89 -6.79 -9.45
C ASP A 147 -30.93 -7.73 -8.76
N LYS A 148 -30.94 -7.71 -7.42
CA LYS A 148 -30.32 -8.73 -6.61
C LYS A 148 -31.21 -9.92 -6.87
N GLU A 149 -30.88 -10.68 -7.91
CA GLU A 149 -31.37 -12.03 -8.04
C GLU A 149 -31.26 -12.64 -6.64
N PRO A 150 -32.36 -13.17 -6.10
CA PRO A 150 -32.36 -13.72 -4.75
C PRO A 150 -31.17 -14.66 -4.73
N ILE A 151 -30.20 -14.36 -3.85
CA ILE A 151 -29.06 -15.22 -3.62
C ILE A 151 -29.72 -16.51 -3.19
N ASN A 152 -29.84 -17.43 -4.15
CA ASN A 152 -30.39 -18.75 -3.95
C ASN A 152 -29.72 -19.23 -2.67
N ASP A 153 -30.49 -19.75 -1.71
CA ASP A 153 -30.00 -20.31 -0.45
C ASP A 153 -29.15 -21.57 -0.70
N ASN A 154 -28.23 -21.48 -1.64
CA ASN A 154 -27.13 -22.36 -1.93
C ASN A 154 -26.36 -22.49 -0.64
N CYS A 155 -26.66 -23.57 0.08
CA CYS A 155 -25.93 -24.07 1.22
C CYS A 155 -24.44 -23.83 1.00
N PHE A 156 -23.89 -22.88 1.74
CA PHE A 156 -22.45 -22.74 1.85
C PHE A 156 -21.97 -23.98 2.60
N ASN A 157 -21.30 -24.86 1.88
CA ASN A 157 -20.70 -26.02 2.50
C ASN A 157 -19.55 -25.54 3.40
N ILE A 158 -19.49 -26.12 4.59
CA ILE A 158 -18.36 -25.94 5.51
C ILE A 158 -17.07 -26.26 4.73
N CYS A 159 -16.01 -25.49 4.98
CA CYS A 159 -14.70 -25.55 4.29
C CYS A 159 -14.58 -24.86 2.92
N ASP A 160 -15.60 -24.18 2.42
CA ASP A 160 -15.45 -23.35 1.22
C ASP A 160 -14.77 -22.00 1.50
N PHE A 161 -14.14 -21.45 0.47
CA PHE A 161 -13.55 -20.11 0.50
C PHE A 161 -14.55 -19.08 -0.03
N CYS A 162 -14.61 -17.93 0.61
CA CYS A 162 -15.50 -16.84 0.21
C CYS A 162 -14.86 -15.47 0.38
N ILE A 163 -15.41 -14.47 -0.31
CA ILE A 163 -15.09 -13.06 -0.11
C ILE A 163 -16.12 -12.49 0.85
N VAL A 164 -15.64 -11.87 1.91
CA VAL A 164 -16.47 -11.36 3.01
C VAL A 164 -16.15 -9.90 3.31
N LYS A 165 -17.21 -9.15 3.65
CA LYS A 165 -17.10 -7.81 4.20
C LYS A 165 -16.79 -7.90 5.69
N VAL A 166 -15.67 -7.33 6.09
CA VAL A 166 -15.30 -7.19 7.50
C VAL A 166 -15.37 -5.72 7.86
N TYR A 167 -16.30 -5.38 8.73
CA TYR A 167 -16.45 -4.02 9.23
C TYR A 167 -15.42 -3.77 10.34
N GLY A 168 -14.81 -2.58 10.32
CA GLY A 168 -13.92 -2.14 11.39
C GLY A 168 -14.69 -1.72 12.64
N LYS A 169 -14.05 -0.87 13.46
CA LYS A 169 -14.71 -0.27 14.64
C LYS A 169 -15.94 0.56 14.24
N THR A 170 -15.91 1.18 13.07
CA THR A 170 -17.00 1.98 12.53
C THR A 170 -17.67 1.23 11.37
N ALA A 171 -19.01 1.17 11.38
CA ALA A 171 -19.79 0.49 10.35
C ALA A 171 -19.63 1.13 8.95
N ALA A 172 -19.13 2.38 8.88
CA ALA A 172 -18.88 3.08 7.63
C ALA A 172 -17.67 2.55 6.85
N VAL A 173 -16.72 1.88 7.52
CA VAL A 173 -15.49 1.38 6.90
C VAL A 173 -15.48 -0.13 6.95
N PHE A 174 -15.57 -0.75 5.78
CA PHE A 174 -15.37 -2.18 5.63
C PHE A 174 -14.17 -2.49 4.75
N ARG A 175 -13.58 -3.64 4.98
CA ARG A 175 -12.53 -4.23 4.16
C ARG A 175 -13.03 -5.54 3.59
N LEU A 176 -12.46 -5.92 2.45
CA LEU A 176 -12.76 -7.19 1.82
C LEU A 176 -11.64 -8.17 2.13
N TYR A 177 -12.01 -9.30 2.72
CA TYR A 177 -11.09 -10.39 3.01
C TYR A 177 -11.53 -11.66 2.30
N VAL A 178 -10.54 -12.51 2.01
CA VAL A 178 -10.82 -13.90 1.68
C VAL A 178 -10.91 -14.65 3.01
N ALA A 179 -11.99 -15.39 3.22
CA ALA A 179 -12.16 -16.23 4.40
C ALA A 179 -12.32 -17.68 4.01
N LYS A 180 -11.83 -18.57 4.87
CA LYS A 180 -12.14 -20.00 4.84
C LYS A 180 -13.10 -20.29 5.99
N GLN A 181 -14.30 -20.77 5.67
CA GLN A 181 -15.29 -21.14 6.67
C GLN A 181 -14.85 -22.43 7.38
N LYS A 182 -14.66 -22.39 8.69
CA LYS A 182 -14.25 -23.56 9.49
C LYS A 182 -15.46 -24.21 10.17
N ASP A 183 -16.26 -23.38 10.83
CA ASP A 183 -17.53 -23.75 11.48
C ASP A 183 -18.68 -22.92 10.89
N GLU A 184 -19.91 -23.07 11.37
CA GLU A 184 -21.08 -22.43 10.76
C GLU A 184 -20.92 -20.91 10.60
N PHE A 185 -20.23 -20.24 11.52
CA PHE A 185 -20.01 -18.79 11.50
C PHE A 185 -18.57 -18.34 11.71
N VAL A 186 -17.64 -19.23 12.08
CA VAL A 186 -16.24 -18.83 12.33
C VAL A 186 -15.39 -19.07 11.08
N GLY A 187 -14.76 -18.00 10.59
CA GLY A 187 -13.85 -18.07 9.45
C GLY A 187 -12.45 -17.58 9.78
N ARG A 188 -11.46 -18.21 9.13
CA ARG A 188 -10.07 -17.73 9.13
C ARG A 188 -9.83 -16.82 7.95
N PHE A 189 -9.22 -15.66 8.19
CA PHE A 189 -8.96 -14.70 7.12
C PHE A 189 -7.63 -14.93 6.42
N PHE A 190 -7.60 -14.50 5.17
CA PHE A 190 -6.46 -14.56 4.28
C PHE A 190 -6.24 -13.17 3.68
N LYS A 191 -5.04 -12.62 3.90
CA LYS A 191 -4.66 -11.30 3.40
C LYS A 191 -3.84 -11.43 2.11
N ARG A 192 -4.15 -10.59 1.12
CA ARG A 192 -3.39 -10.57 -0.13
C ARG A 192 -1.97 -10.05 0.09
N HIS A 193 -1.00 -10.75 -0.48
CA HIS A 193 0.37 -10.29 -0.54
C HIS A 193 0.50 -9.13 -1.54
N PRO A 194 1.17 -8.00 -1.21
CA PRO A 194 1.14 -6.80 -2.05
C PRO A 194 1.70 -6.99 -3.47
N GLN A 195 2.71 -7.84 -3.60
CA GLN A 195 3.46 -8.00 -4.85
C GLN A 195 3.06 -9.22 -5.69
N ILE A 196 2.29 -10.15 -5.13
CA ILE A 196 1.94 -11.40 -5.81
C ILE A 196 0.46 -11.71 -5.61
N TRP A 197 -0.17 -12.38 -6.58
CA TRP A 197 -1.58 -12.79 -6.51
C TRP A 197 -1.78 -14.03 -5.64
N LYS A 198 -1.29 -13.96 -4.41
CA LYS A 198 -1.43 -15.00 -3.39
C LYS A 198 -1.83 -14.39 -2.06
N PHE A 199 -2.44 -15.20 -1.21
CA PHE A 199 -2.93 -14.81 0.08
C PHE A 199 -2.21 -15.61 1.17
N ILE A 200 -2.00 -14.96 2.32
CA ILE A 200 -1.39 -15.54 3.53
C ILE A 200 -2.48 -15.63 4.58
N GLU A 201 -2.56 -16.77 5.27
CA GLU A 201 -3.43 -16.96 6.43
C GLU A 201 -3.03 -15.98 7.53
N THR A 202 -4.02 -15.28 8.09
CA THR A 202 -3.81 -14.38 9.24
C THR A 202 -4.31 -15.05 10.50
N ASP A 203 -3.74 -14.67 11.65
CA ASP A 203 -4.20 -15.12 12.97
C ASP A 203 -5.55 -14.50 13.39
N GLU A 204 -6.15 -13.67 12.52
CA GLU A 204 -7.45 -13.05 12.74
C GLU A 204 -8.57 -14.08 12.45
N GLU A 205 -9.43 -14.30 13.45
CA GLU A 205 -10.67 -15.05 13.35
C GLU A 205 -11.85 -14.12 13.68
N SER A 206 -12.95 -14.23 12.95
CA SER A 206 -14.17 -13.47 13.24
C SER A 206 -15.43 -14.21 12.83
N LEU A 207 -16.55 -13.77 13.39
CA LEU A 207 -17.88 -14.26 13.06
C LEU A 207 -18.31 -13.65 11.72
N ILE A 208 -18.59 -14.51 10.75
CA ILE A 208 -19.03 -14.14 9.41
C ILE A 208 -20.54 -14.33 9.34
N ALA A 209 -21.27 -13.22 9.22
CA ALA A 209 -22.70 -13.31 8.94
C ALA A 209 -22.93 -13.66 7.47
N LYS A 210 -23.97 -14.48 7.19
CA LYS A 210 -24.33 -14.89 5.82
C LYS A 210 -24.54 -13.69 4.88
N ARG A 211 -25.10 -12.59 5.40
CA ARG A 211 -25.33 -11.34 4.66
C ARG A 211 -24.05 -10.61 4.22
N ASP A 212 -22.92 -10.89 4.87
CA ASP A 212 -21.64 -10.23 4.60
C ASP A 212 -20.79 -11.01 3.57
N ILE A 213 -21.24 -12.21 3.19
CA ILE A 213 -20.65 -13.00 2.12
C ILE A 213 -21.06 -12.40 0.78
N ILE A 214 -20.08 -11.96 0.01
CA ILE A 214 -20.30 -11.34 -1.30
C ILE A 214 -20.29 -12.41 -2.39
N ARG A 215 -19.31 -13.31 -2.33
CA ARG A 215 -19.05 -14.26 -3.41
C ARG A 215 -18.32 -15.50 -2.90
N LYS A 216 -18.75 -16.66 -3.37
CA LYS A 216 -18.05 -17.94 -3.19
C LYS A 216 -16.86 -18.05 -4.16
N LEU A 217 -15.73 -18.53 -3.66
CA LEU A 217 -14.52 -18.76 -4.45
C LEU A 217 -14.35 -20.23 -4.81
N SER A 218 -13.55 -20.49 -5.84
CA SER A 218 -13.13 -21.83 -6.21
C SER A 218 -12.19 -22.42 -5.16
N LYS A 219 -11.89 -23.72 -5.27
CA LYS A 219 -10.84 -24.36 -4.47
C LYS A 219 -9.50 -23.62 -4.65
N PRO A 220 -8.73 -23.43 -3.57
CA PRO A 220 -7.47 -22.71 -3.62
C PRO A 220 -6.41 -23.54 -4.36
N ILE A 221 -5.59 -22.84 -5.14
CA ILE A 221 -4.41 -23.40 -5.80
C ILE A 221 -3.24 -23.29 -4.82
N LYS A 222 -2.75 -24.43 -4.34
CA LYS A 222 -1.54 -24.50 -3.51
C LYS A 222 -0.30 -24.55 -4.40
N SER A 223 0.72 -23.82 -3.99
CA SER A 223 2.00 -23.79 -4.69
C SER A 223 2.94 -24.87 -4.12
N SER A 224 3.62 -25.61 -4.99
CA SER A 224 4.64 -26.58 -4.59
C SER A 224 5.97 -25.92 -4.17
N SER A 225 6.24 -24.70 -4.64
CA SER A 225 7.47 -23.98 -4.31
C SER A 225 7.55 -23.61 -2.83
N ALA A 226 8.69 -23.92 -2.21
CA ALA A 226 8.99 -23.59 -0.81
C ALA A 226 8.91 -22.09 -0.50
N ARG A 227 9.15 -21.22 -1.49
CA ARG A 227 9.03 -19.76 -1.33
C ARG A 227 7.61 -19.32 -1.00
N TYR A 228 6.62 -20.08 -1.45
CA TYR A 228 5.20 -19.78 -1.29
C TYR A 228 4.52 -20.82 -0.39
N LYS A 229 5.30 -21.41 0.53
CA LYS A 229 4.76 -22.27 1.57
C LYS A 229 3.70 -21.47 2.35
N ASP A 230 2.58 -22.13 2.64
CA ASP A 230 1.46 -21.54 3.39
C ASP A 230 0.71 -20.40 2.67
N MET A 231 1.01 -20.17 1.38
CA MET A 231 0.26 -19.23 0.55
C MET A 231 -0.74 -19.95 -0.36
N ILE A 232 -1.90 -19.34 -0.55
CA ILE A 232 -2.94 -19.83 -1.47
C ILE A 232 -3.18 -18.85 -2.61
N GLY A 233 -3.53 -19.36 -3.79
CA GLY A 233 -4.02 -18.58 -4.92
C GLY A 233 -5.39 -19.04 -5.38
N PHE A 234 -6.03 -18.27 -6.25
CA PHE A 234 -7.30 -18.62 -6.89
C PHE A 234 -7.18 -18.42 -8.40
N SER A 235 -7.97 -19.17 -9.18
CA SER A 235 -8.03 -18.98 -10.63
C SER A 235 -8.82 -17.74 -11.03
N THR A 236 -9.80 -17.35 -10.22
CA THR A 236 -10.57 -16.11 -10.40
C THR A 236 -9.68 -14.89 -10.17
N ASP A 237 -9.81 -13.88 -11.02
CA ASP A 237 -9.16 -12.59 -10.80
C ASP A 237 -9.77 -11.89 -9.59
N LEU A 238 -8.93 -11.55 -8.62
CA LEU A 238 -9.28 -10.87 -7.36
C LEU A 238 -8.58 -9.50 -7.26
N SER A 239 -8.24 -8.90 -8.40
CA SER A 239 -7.64 -7.57 -8.50
C SER A 239 -8.50 -6.47 -7.88
N ASP A 240 -9.82 -6.64 -7.86
CA ASP A 240 -10.75 -5.67 -7.27
C ASP A 240 -10.66 -5.63 -5.74
N LEU A 241 -10.17 -6.70 -5.11
CA LEU A 241 -10.01 -6.77 -3.64
C LEU A 241 -8.80 -5.97 -3.14
N THR A 242 -7.90 -5.52 -4.03
CA THR A 242 -6.62 -4.90 -3.61
C THR A 242 -6.70 -3.42 -3.25
N ILE A 243 -7.83 -2.75 -3.46
CA ILE A 243 -7.81 -1.28 -3.62
C ILE A 243 -8.19 -0.50 -2.34
N LEU A 244 -8.49 -1.17 -1.23
CA LEU A 244 -8.93 -0.50 0.01
C LEU A 244 -8.07 -0.88 1.23
N CYS A 245 -6.78 -0.53 1.19
CA CYS A 245 -5.97 -0.36 2.40
C CYS A 245 -5.29 1.00 2.36
#